data_AF-A0A5A9YX58-F1
#
_entry.id   AF-A0A5A9YX58-F1
#
_cell.length_a   1.000
_cell.length_b   1.000
_cell.length_c   1.000
_cell.angle_alpha   90.00
_cell.angle_beta   90.00
_cell.angle_gamma   90.00
#
_symmetry.space_group_name_H-M   'P 1'
#
loop_
_entity.id
_entity.type
_entity.pdbx_description
1 polymer ?
#
loop_
_entity_poly.entity_id
_entity_poly.type
_entity_poly.pdbx_seq_one_letter_code
_entity_poly.pdbx_strand_id
1 'polypeptide(L)'
;MPEVICTTVYQFPELSDAAKEKARSWYRELGPHDDWWDAVYEDFERVCEILGVRLKTTPVRLMGGGTRAKPCIWFSGFWSQGDGACFEAYLGHAKGAAARIRDYAPTDATLHGIADRLQAIQRRNFYQLAAEVSHRGRYYHEYTMSVDVTRDSPTWQPPTQDAEEIVTEAIRDLARWLYRQLQSEYDHLTSDESVEDGIIANEYTFTEGGRRFG
;
A
#
# COMPACT_ATOMS: atom_id res chain seq x y z
N MET A 1 -37.82 22.69 31.06
CA MET A 1 -38.05 23.32 29.74
C MET A 1 -36.70 23.42 29.06
N PRO A 2 -36.56 23.01 27.79
CA PRO A 2 -35.33 23.28 27.04
C PRO A 2 -35.20 24.78 26.72
N GLU A 3 -33.98 25.31 26.77
CA GLU A 3 -33.63 26.64 26.25
C GLU A 3 -33.04 26.51 24.84
N VAL A 4 -33.38 27.45 23.96
CA VAL A 4 -32.92 27.47 22.56
C VAL A 4 -31.82 28.52 22.40
N ILE A 5 -30.70 28.13 21.80
CA ILE A 5 -29.58 29.01 21.46
C ILE A 5 -29.51 29.13 19.94
N CYS A 6 -29.48 30.35 19.42
CA CYS A 6 -29.27 30.63 17.99
C CYS A 6 -27.80 30.97 17.74
N THR A 7 -27.15 30.24 16.83
CA THR A 7 -25.76 30.46 16.44
C THR A 7 -25.66 30.58 14.92
N THR A 8 -25.03 31.66 14.43
CA THR A 8 -24.71 31.80 13.01
C THR A 8 -23.55 30.87 12.65
N VAL A 9 -23.71 30.13 11.56
CA VAL A 9 -22.69 29.22 11.02
C VAL A 9 -22.44 29.50 9.54
N TYR A 10 -21.27 29.10 9.08
CA TYR A 10 -20.74 29.35 7.75
C TYR A 10 -20.29 28.03 7.11
N GLN A 11 -20.45 27.96 5.79
CA GLN A 11 -19.85 26.93 4.95
C GLN A 11 -18.38 27.28 4.66
N PHE A 12 -17.58 26.29 4.31
CA PHE A 12 -16.12 26.46 4.15
C PHE A 12 -15.71 27.61 3.19
N PRO A 13 -16.35 27.80 2.01
CA PRO A 13 -15.97 28.89 1.10
C PRO A 13 -16.19 30.30 1.68
N GLU A 14 -17.09 30.42 2.66
CA GLU A 14 -17.48 31.69 3.30
C GLU A 14 -16.52 32.11 4.42
N LEU A 15 -15.62 31.21 4.84
CA LEU A 15 -14.66 31.46 5.91
C LEU A 15 -13.51 32.36 5.45
N SER A 16 -12.98 33.15 6.39
CA SER A 16 -11.68 33.82 6.22
C SER A 16 -10.53 32.80 6.13
N ASP A 17 -9.39 33.18 5.54
CA ASP A 17 -8.25 32.26 5.38
C ASP A 17 -7.76 31.67 6.72
N ALA A 18 -7.76 32.48 7.78
CA ALA A 18 -7.39 32.01 9.12
C ALA A 18 -8.41 31.04 9.73
N ALA A 19 -9.70 31.18 9.37
CA ALA A 19 -10.74 30.24 9.77
C ALA A 19 -10.72 28.97 8.93
N LYS A 20 -10.39 29.06 7.64
CA LYS A 20 -10.18 27.90 6.75
C LYS A 20 -9.05 27.01 7.25
N GLU A 21 -7.94 27.59 7.71
CA GLU A 21 -6.83 26.80 8.27
C GLU A 21 -7.26 25.98 9.50
N LYS A 22 -8.07 26.57 10.39
CA LYS A 22 -8.63 25.83 11.54
C LYS A 22 -9.60 24.73 11.12
N ALA A 23 -10.42 24.99 10.10
CA ALA A 23 -11.32 23.99 9.55
C ALA A 23 -10.55 22.82 8.91
N ARG A 24 -9.49 23.09 8.13
CA ARG A 24 -8.59 22.07 7.57
C ARG A 24 -7.90 21.26 8.67
N SER A 25 -7.35 21.92 9.68
CA SER A 25 -6.73 21.25 10.84
C SER A 25 -7.71 20.30 11.53
N TRP A 26 -8.94 20.76 11.81
CA TRP A 26 -9.98 19.92 12.39
C TRP A 26 -10.30 18.70 11.53
N TYR A 27 -10.42 18.87 10.20
CA TYR A 27 -10.73 17.76 9.32
C TYR A 27 -9.58 16.73 9.26
N ARG A 28 -8.32 17.18 9.27
CA ARG A 28 -7.15 16.29 9.34
C ARG A 28 -7.09 15.47 10.62
N GLU A 29 -7.59 15.99 11.74
CA GLU A 29 -7.66 15.26 13.01
C GLU A 29 -8.60 14.04 12.94
N LEU A 30 -9.57 14.03 12.01
CA LEU A 30 -10.41 12.84 11.75
C LEU A 30 -9.59 11.70 11.13
N GLY A 31 -8.51 12.04 10.43
CA GLY A 31 -7.71 11.12 9.64
C GLY A 31 -8.43 10.63 8.38
N PRO A 32 -7.72 9.95 7.47
CA PRO A 32 -8.36 9.20 6.40
C PRO A 32 -9.32 8.15 6.96
N HIS A 33 -10.36 7.85 6.19
CA HIS A 33 -11.32 6.79 6.50
C HIS A 33 -10.62 5.43 6.69
N ASP A 34 -11.29 4.53 7.42
CA ASP A 34 -10.87 3.12 7.50
C ASP A 34 -10.76 2.55 6.08
N ASP A 35 -9.71 1.76 5.84
CA ASP A 35 -9.44 1.10 4.55
C ASP A 35 -9.05 2.04 3.39
N TRP A 36 -8.56 3.26 3.66
CA TRP A 36 -8.07 4.20 2.63
C TRP A 36 -6.98 3.61 1.71
N TRP A 37 -6.26 2.58 2.16
CA TRP A 37 -5.23 1.88 1.40
C TRP A 37 -5.78 0.87 0.38
N ASP A 38 -7.10 0.59 0.36
CA ASP A 38 -7.67 -0.51 -0.41
C ASP A 38 -7.36 -0.41 -1.91
N ALA A 39 -7.44 0.79 -2.51
CA ALA A 39 -7.08 1.00 -3.90
C ALA A 39 -5.59 0.71 -4.18
N VAL A 40 -4.71 1.09 -3.25
CA VAL A 40 -3.26 0.79 -3.35
C VAL A 40 -3.00 -0.71 -3.22
N TYR A 41 -3.74 -1.39 -2.36
CA TYR A 41 -3.64 -2.84 -2.20
C TYR A 41 -4.15 -3.59 -3.43
N GLU A 42 -5.26 -3.17 -4.03
CA GLU A 42 -5.79 -3.73 -5.27
C GLU A 42 -4.78 -3.58 -6.43
N ASP A 43 -4.17 -2.40 -6.58
CA ASP A 43 -3.10 -2.18 -7.57
C ASP A 43 -1.88 -3.07 -7.29
N PHE A 44 -1.46 -3.15 -6.04
CA PHE A 44 -0.34 -3.99 -5.63
C PHE A 44 -0.60 -5.50 -5.87
N GLU A 45 -1.81 -5.98 -5.60
CA GLU A 45 -2.22 -7.35 -5.93
C GLU A 45 -2.08 -7.62 -7.44
N ARG A 46 -2.51 -6.67 -8.27
CA ARG A 46 -2.39 -6.76 -9.73
C ARG A 46 -0.93 -6.78 -10.19
N VAL A 47 -0.09 -5.90 -9.63
CA VAL A 47 1.36 -5.90 -9.88
C VAL A 47 1.98 -7.25 -9.48
N CYS A 48 1.62 -7.77 -8.30
CA CYS A 48 2.11 -9.06 -7.82
C CYS A 48 1.73 -10.20 -8.78
N GLU A 49 0.47 -10.27 -9.21
CA GLU A 49 -0.01 -11.26 -10.18
C GLU A 49 0.81 -11.22 -11.48
N ILE A 50 1.05 -10.02 -12.02
CA ILE A 50 1.83 -9.82 -13.26
C ILE A 50 3.25 -10.36 -13.11
N LEU A 51 3.88 -10.09 -11.95
CA LEU A 51 5.26 -10.48 -11.63
C LEU A 51 5.42 -11.94 -11.21
N GLY A 52 4.32 -12.68 -11.01
CA GLY A 52 4.37 -14.07 -10.53
C GLY A 52 4.52 -14.19 -9.01
N VAL A 53 4.14 -13.15 -8.28
CA VAL A 53 4.05 -13.09 -6.82
C VAL A 53 2.60 -13.38 -6.44
N ARG A 54 2.37 -14.47 -5.72
CA ARG A 54 1.06 -14.83 -5.18
C ARG A 54 1.03 -14.54 -3.69
N LEU A 55 0.32 -13.49 -3.29
CA LEU A 55 0.19 -13.10 -1.89
C LEU A 55 -0.46 -14.21 -1.06
N LYS A 56 0.06 -14.41 0.16
CA LYS A 56 -0.62 -15.24 1.17
C LYS A 56 -1.84 -14.48 1.67
N THR A 57 -2.84 -15.22 2.11
CA THR A 57 -4.08 -14.65 2.62
C THR A 57 -4.46 -15.28 3.94
N THR A 58 -5.03 -14.49 4.83
CA THR A 58 -5.65 -14.97 6.07
C THR A 58 -7.18 -14.90 5.96
N PRO A 59 -7.90 -15.90 6.48
CA PRO A 59 -9.36 -15.87 6.52
C PRO A 59 -9.85 -14.85 7.56
N VAL A 60 -10.71 -13.93 7.15
CA VAL A 60 -11.39 -12.95 8.00
C VAL A 60 -12.87 -13.29 8.05
N ARG A 61 -13.42 -13.51 9.25
CA ARG A 61 -14.84 -13.80 9.45
C ARG A 61 -15.66 -12.53 9.25
N LEU A 62 -16.72 -12.62 8.46
CA LEU A 62 -17.69 -11.55 8.25
C LEU A 62 -18.86 -11.71 9.23
N MET A 63 -19.50 -10.59 9.58
CA MET A 63 -20.63 -10.56 10.51
C MET A 63 -21.81 -11.47 10.08
N GLY A 64 -21.94 -11.77 8.78
CA GLY A 64 -22.94 -12.68 8.21
C GLY A 64 -22.53 -14.16 8.16
N GLY A 65 -21.47 -14.58 8.86
CA GLY A 65 -21.00 -15.98 8.89
C GLY A 65 -20.15 -16.41 7.69
N GLY A 66 -19.98 -15.54 6.69
CA GLY A 66 -19.04 -15.74 5.58
C GLY A 66 -17.57 -15.52 5.98
N THR A 67 -16.64 -15.87 5.10
CA THR A 67 -15.20 -15.61 5.28
C THR A 67 -14.65 -14.93 4.04
N ARG A 68 -13.91 -13.82 4.21
CA ARG A 68 -13.15 -13.15 3.15
C ARG A 68 -11.66 -13.51 3.29
N ALA A 69 -10.98 -13.68 2.17
CA ALA A 69 -9.52 -13.77 2.16
C ALA A 69 -8.92 -12.36 2.23
N LYS A 70 -8.15 -12.06 3.28
CA LYS A 70 -7.42 -10.79 3.40
C LYS A 70 -5.95 -11.04 3.04
N PRO A 71 -5.35 -10.27 2.12
CA PRO A 71 -3.93 -10.41 1.80
C PRO A 71 -3.06 -10.11 3.02
N CYS A 72 -1.97 -10.85 3.17
CA CYS A 72 -0.95 -10.65 4.18
C CYS A 72 -0.05 -9.47 3.79
N ILE A 73 -0.58 -8.24 3.89
CA ILE A 73 0.12 -6.98 3.62
C ILE A 73 0.04 -6.11 4.87
N TRP A 74 1.17 -5.54 5.29
CA TRP A 74 1.25 -4.63 6.42
C TRP A 74 2.21 -3.49 6.13
N PHE A 75 1.96 -2.35 6.77
CA PHE A 75 2.85 -1.20 6.76
C PHE A 75 2.81 -0.51 8.12
N SER A 76 3.83 0.29 8.42
CA SER A 76 3.80 1.29 9.48
C SER A 76 3.90 2.69 8.86
N GLY A 77 3.54 3.74 9.61
CA GLY A 77 3.29 5.11 9.09
C GLY A 77 4.49 5.82 8.47
N PHE A 78 4.46 7.13 8.29
CA PHE A 78 5.37 7.82 7.35
C PHE A 78 6.38 8.78 7.99
N TRP A 79 6.60 8.67 9.31
CA TRP A 79 7.24 9.73 10.09
C TRP A 79 8.33 9.24 11.05
N SER A 80 8.61 7.94 11.09
CA SER A 80 9.64 7.35 11.94
C SER A 80 10.71 6.60 11.12
N GLN A 81 11.93 6.60 11.64
CA GLN A 81 12.97 5.72 11.10
C GLN A 81 12.60 4.26 11.37
N GLY A 82 12.58 3.44 10.31
CA GLY A 82 12.17 2.03 10.38
C GLY A 82 10.76 1.78 9.89
N ASP A 83 10.06 2.81 9.43
CA ASP A 83 8.79 2.65 8.75
C ASP A 83 8.96 2.07 7.34
N GLY A 84 7.98 1.28 6.93
CA GLY A 84 7.97 0.66 5.62
C GLY A 84 6.73 -0.20 5.41
N ALA A 85 6.79 -1.04 4.37
CA ALA A 85 5.79 -2.06 4.13
C ALA A 85 6.45 -3.44 4.05
N CYS A 86 5.69 -4.48 4.36
CA CYS A 86 6.06 -5.87 4.15
C CYS A 86 4.84 -6.69 3.74
N PHE A 87 5.08 -7.86 3.17
CA PHE A 87 4.04 -8.79 2.78
C PHE A 87 4.52 -10.23 2.87
N GLU A 88 3.58 -11.17 2.86
CA GLU A 88 3.90 -12.59 2.66
C GLU A 88 3.38 -13.08 1.33
N ALA A 89 4.17 -13.88 0.64
CA ALA A 89 3.84 -14.36 -0.69
C ALA A 89 4.60 -15.63 -1.07
N TYR A 90 4.21 -16.21 -2.20
CA TYR A 90 4.99 -17.17 -2.95
C TYR A 90 5.40 -16.55 -4.28
N LEU A 91 6.66 -16.63 -4.64
CA LEU A 91 7.17 -16.23 -5.95
C LEU A 91 7.33 -17.48 -6.83
N GLY A 92 6.93 -17.38 -8.10
CA GLY A 92 7.21 -18.37 -9.13
C GLY A 92 7.49 -17.72 -10.48
N HIS A 93 7.84 -18.53 -11.48
CA HIS A 93 8.06 -18.00 -12.82
C HIS A 93 6.75 -17.60 -13.48
N ALA A 94 6.60 -16.30 -13.79
CA ALA A 94 5.53 -15.78 -14.62
C ALA A 94 6.02 -15.49 -16.05
N LYS A 95 5.55 -16.27 -17.02
CA LYS A 95 5.90 -16.07 -18.44
C LYS A 95 5.41 -14.70 -18.93
N GLY A 96 6.32 -13.92 -19.49
CA GLY A 96 6.01 -12.61 -20.07
C GLY A 96 5.81 -11.48 -19.05
N ALA A 97 6.15 -11.68 -17.77
CA ALA A 97 6.01 -10.66 -16.72
C ALA A 97 6.58 -9.29 -17.11
N ALA A 98 7.80 -9.25 -17.67
CA ALA A 98 8.46 -8.01 -18.07
C ALA A 98 7.75 -7.23 -19.17
N ALA A 99 7.06 -7.90 -20.10
CA ALA A 99 6.27 -7.23 -21.13
C ALA A 99 4.93 -6.75 -20.56
N ARG A 100 4.26 -7.60 -19.76
CA ARG A 100 2.96 -7.27 -19.15
C ARG A 100 3.06 -6.13 -18.15
N ILE A 101 4.14 -6.04 -17.36
CA ILE A 101 4.29 -4.95 -16.40
C ILE A 101 4.52 -3.60 -17.10
N ARG A 102 5.15 -3.61 -18.28
CA ARG A 102 5.33 -2.41 -19.11
C ARG A 102 4.06 -1.97 -19.80
N ASP A 103 3.16 -2.90 -20.10
CA ASP A 103 1.82 -2.59 -20.60
C ASP A 103 0.94 -2.01 -19.48
N TYR A 104 1.04 -2.59 -18.28
CA TYR A 104 0.28 -2.18 -17.11
C TYR A 104 0.72 -0.83 -16.53
N ALA A 105 2.03 -0.64 -16.35
CA ALA A 105 2.62 0.54 -15.72
C ALA A 105 3.74 1.12 -16.61
N PRO A 106 3.40 1.69 -17.79
CA PRO A 106 4.37 2.02 -18.84
C PRO A 106 5.45 3.04 -18.45
N THR A 107 5.21 3.81 -17.40
CA THR A 107 6.14 4.84 -16.90
C THR A 107 6.87 4.43 -15.62
N ASP A 108 6.57 3.25 -15.04
CA ASP A 108 7.15 2.84 -13.77
C ASP A 108 8.49 2.09 -13.97
N ALA A 109 9.57 2.86 -13.98
CA ALA A 109 10.92 2.32 -14.09
C ALA A 109 11.31 1.38 -12.94
N THR A 110 10.71 1.52 -11.75
CA THR A 110 11.00 0.64 -10.59
C THR A 110 10.46 -0.76 -10.87
N LEU A 111 9.19 -0.85 -11.26
CA LEU A 111 8.55 -2.14 -11.60
C LEU A 111 9.22 -2.81 -12.79
N HIS A 112 9.64 -2.03 -13.79
CA HIS A 112 10.43 -2.56 -14.92
C HIS A 112 11.74 -3.19 -14.46
N GLY A 113 12.49 -2.51 -13.60
CA GLY A 113 13.75 -3.01 -13.05
C GLY A 113 13.59 -4.27 -12.19
N ILE A 114 12.51 -4.36 -11.40
CA ILE A 114 12.16 -5.57 -10.64
C ILE A 114 11.89 -6.72 -11.60
N ALA A 115 11.03 -6.53 -12.60
CA ALA A 115 10.67 -7.58 -13.56
C ALA A 115 11.87 -8.09 -14.37
N ASP A 116 12.75 -7.20 -14.80
CA ASP A 116 13.94 -7.57 -15.58
C ASP A 116 14.93 -8.40 -14.76
N ARG A 117 15.17 -8.03 -13.49
CA ARG A 117 16.03 -8.81 -12.57
C ARG A 117 15.44 -10.18 -12.29
N LEU A 118 14.14 -10.26 -12.00
CA LEU A 118 13.43 -11.53 -11.79
C LEU A 118 13.49 -12.42 -13.04
N GLN A 119 13.30 -11.85 -14.24
CA GLN A 119 13.40 -12.60 -15.49
C GLN A 119 14.82 -13.11 -15.75
N ALA A 120 15.83 -12.27 -15.52
CA ALA A 120 17.23 -12.64 -15.74
C ALA A 120 17.65 -13.79 -14.81
N ILE A 121 17.30 -13.72 -13.53
CA ILE A 121 17.67 -14.77 -12.56
C ILE A 121 16.88 -16.07 -12.79
N GLN A 122 15.60 -15.97 -13.18
CA GLN A 122 14.81 -17.13 -13.60
C GLN A 122 15.44 -17.81 -14.82
N ARG A 123 15.85 -17.06 -15.85
CA ARG A 123 16.50 -17.63 -17.05
C ARG A 123 17.78 -18.40 -16.71
N ARG A 124 18.60 -17.90 -15.79
CA ARG A 124 19.83 -18.56 -15.33
C ARG A 124 19.59 -19.85 -14.55
N ASN A 125 18.37 -20.01 -14.03
CA ASN A 125 17.93 -21.17 -13.28
C ASN A 125 16.87 -21.98 -14.04
N PHE A 126 16.87 -21.88 -15.38
CA PHE A 126 15.97 -22.61 -16.28
C PHE A 126 14.47 -22.43 -15.95
N TYR A 127 14.10 -21.27 -15.39
CA TYR A 127 12.74 -20.91 -14.98
C TYR A 127 12.16 -21.78 -13.86
N GLN A 128 13.04 -22.36 -13.03
CA GLN A 128 12.69 -23.29 -11.94
C GLN A 128 12.79 -22.65 -10.55
N LEU A 129 13.05 -21.35 -10.43
CA LEU A 129 13.09 -20.72 -9.11
C LEU A 129 11.68 -20.55 -8.55
N ALA A 130 11.54 -20.90 -7.29
CA ALA A 130 10.43 -20.54 -6.43
C ALA A 130 10.98 -19.85 -5.19
N ALA A 131 10.19 -18.97 -4.56
CA ALA A 131 10.53 -18.44 -3.26
C ALA A 131 9.32 -18.36 -2.35
N GLU A 132 9.54 -18.56 -1.06
CA GLU A 132 8.56 -18.25 -0.02
C GLU A 132 8.99 -16.98 0.72
N VAL A 133 8.09 -16.00 0.75
CA VAL A 133 8.26 -14.78 1.54
C VAL A 133 7.43 -14.93 2.82
N SER A 134 8.06 -14.70 3.96
CA SER A 134 7.41 -14.75 5.27
C SER A 134 7.82 -13.55 6.13
N HIS A 135 6.94 -13.15 7.04
CA HIS A 135 7.21 -12.09 8.00
C HIS A 135 7.04 -12.63 9.42
N ARG A 136 7.95 -12.23 10.32
CA ARG A 136 7.80 -12.48 11.76
C ARG A 136 8.24 -11.25 12.54
N GLY A 137 7.40 -10.81 13.46
CA GLY A 137 7.74 -9.75 14.40
C GLY A 137 6.68 -8.67 14.46
N ARG A 138 7.04 -7.55 15.07
CA ARG A 138 6.14 -6.40 15.31
C ARG A 138 6.38 -5.22 14.37
N TYR A 139 7.47 -5.25 13.62
CA TYR A 139 7.89 -4.15 12.73
C TYR A 139 7.57 -4.49 11.28
N TYR A 140 7.11 -3.51 10.52
CA TYR A 140 6.71 -3.69 9.13
C TYR A 140 7.61 -2.83 8.23
N HIS A 141 8.58 -3.46 7.60
CA HIS A 141 9.44 -2.83 6.60
C HIS A 141 10.12 -3.93 5.75
N GLU A 142 10.81 -3.57 4.69
CA GLU A 142 11.30 -4.53 3.70
C GLU A 142 12.32 -5.53 4.28
N TYR A 143 13.08 -5.11 5.28
CA TYR A 143 14.08 -5.94 5.96
C TYR A 143 13.48 -6.88 7.02
N THR A 144 12.18 -6.80 7.32
CA THR A 144 11.52 -7.76 8.24
C THR A 144 10.99 -9.01 7.52
N MET A 145 11.14 -9.08 6.19
CA MET A 145 10.80 -10.26 5.40
C MET A 145 11.97 -11.24 5.34
N SER A 146 11.67 -12.52 5.52
CA SER A 146 12.54 -13.64 5.14
C SER A 146 12.14 -14.15 3.76
N VAL A 147 13.12 -14.46 2.92
CA VAL A 147 12.90 -14.94 1.55
C VAL A 147 13.66 -16.24 1.35
N ASP A 148 12.94 -17.35 1.34
CA ASP A 148 13.50 -18.69 1.18
C ASP A 148 13.45 -19.09 -0.30
N VAL A 149 14.59 -19.06 -0.99
CA VAL A 149 14.69 -19.33 -2.43
C VAL A 149 15.05 -20.79 -2.69
N THR A 150 14.26 -21.45 -3.52
CA THR A 150 14.46 -22.85 -3.92
C THR A 150 14.45 -23.00 -5.43
N ARG A 151 14.97 -24.13 -5.92
CA ARG A 151 14.94 -24.48 -7.33
C ARG A 151 14.32 -25.87 -7.51
N ASP A 152 13.24 -25.94 -8.27
CA ASP A 152 12.58 -27.20 -8.61
C ASP A 152 13.35 -27.94 -9.72
N SER A 153 14.45 -28.58 -9.31
CA SER A 153 15.32 -29.33 -10.20
C SER A 153 15.10 -30.84 -10.01
N PRO A 154 14.80 -31.61 -11.07
CA PRO A 154 14.70 -33.07 -11.01
C PRO A 154 15.96 -33.77 -10.49
N THR A 155 17.12 -33.13 -10.66
CA THR A 155 18.42 -33.63 -10.18
C THR A 155 18.89 -32.97 -8.88
N TRP A 156 18.00 -32.32 -8.13
CA TRP A 156 18.31 -31.62 -6.87
C TRP A 156 19.44 -30.58 -6.96
N GLN A 157 19.58 -29.91 -8.12
CA GLN A 157 20.53 -28.82 -8.26
C GLN A 157 20.07 -27.62 -7.42
N PRO A 158 20.97 -27.02 -6.62
CA PRO A 158 20.63 -25.80 -5.91
C PRO A 158 20.38 -24.63 -6.88
N PRO A 159 19.76 -23.54 -6.40
CA PRO A 159 19.78 -22.25 -7.10
C PRO A 159 21.21 -21.81 -7.43
N THR A 160 21.36 -20.92 -8.42
CA THR A 160 22.65 -20.24 -8.64
C THR A 160 23.08 -19.46 -7.39
N GLN A 161 24.39 -19.29 -7.20
CA GLN A 161 24.97 -18.67 -6.00
C GLN A 161 24.37 -17.29 -5.65
N ASP A 162 23.95 -16.54 -6.65
CA ASP A 162 23.38 -15.20 -6.53
C ASP A 162 21.85 -15.16 -6.57
N ALA A 163 21.18 -16.31 -6.68
CA ALA A 163 19.72 -16.36 -6.79
C ALA A 163 19.04 -15.83 -5.53
N GLU A 164 19.56 -16.20 -4.36
CA GLU A 164 19.00 -15.78 -3.07
C GLU A 164 19.05 -14.26 -2.91
N GLU A 165 20.22 -13.67 -3.14
CA GLU A 165 20.44 -12.22 -3.03
C GLU A 165 19.57 -11.44 -4.04
N ILE A 166 19.59 -11.83 -5.32
CA ILE A 166 18.86 -11.12 -6.37
C ILE A 166 17.34 -11.19 -6.15
N VAL A 167 16.82 -12.35 -5.76
CA VAL A 167 15.38 -12.51 -5.48
C VAL A 167 15.00 -11.74 -4.23
N THR A 168 15.81 -11.81 -3.17
CA THR A 168 15.55 -11.07 -1.92
C THR A 168 15.49 -9.57 -2.16
N GLU A 169 16.47 -9.00 -2.86
CA GLU A 169 16.48 -7.56 -3.16
C GLU A 169 15.35 -7.15 -4.10
N ALA A 170 14.96 -8.01 -5.07
CA ALA A 170 13.79 -7.73 -5.91
C ALA A 170 12.48 -7.70 -5.10
N ILE A 171 12.31 -8.59 -4.12
CA ILE A 171 11.15 -8.62 -3.22
C ILE A 171 11.16 -7.42 -2.27
N ARG A 172 12.33 -7.03 -1.76
CA ARG A 172 12.47 -5.81 -0.93
C ARG A 172 12.15 -4.55 -1.72
N ASP A 173 12.63 -4.45 -2.95
CA ASP A 173 12.30 -3.31 -3.83
C ASP A 173 10.80 -3.24 -4.14
N LEU A 174 10.14 -4.40 -4.27
CA LEU A 174 8.68 -4.46 -4.43
C LEU A 174 7.95 -3.97 -3.17
N ALA A 175 8.43 -4.31 -1.97
CA ALA A 175 7.88 -3.77 -0.71
C ALA A 175 8.12 -2.26 -0.57
N ARG A 176 9.29 -1.75 -0.96
CA ARG A 176 9.59 -0.31 -1.01
C ARG A 176 8.73 0.43 -2.03
N TRP A 177 8.38 -0.22 -3.13
CA TRP A 177 7.46 0.33 -4.12
C TRP A 177 6.07 0.47 -3.51
N LEU A 178 5.53 -0.58 -2.88
CA LEU A 178 4.25 -0.55 -2.18
C LEU A 178 4.20 0.58 -1.15
N TYR A 179 5.23 0.68 -0.31
CA TYR A 179 5.29 1.72 0.72
C TYR A 179 5.27 3.14 0.14
N ARG A 180 5.92 3.36 -1.01
CA ARG A 180 5.86 4.65 -1.72
C ARG A 180 4.47 4.97 -2.27
N GLN A 181 3.74 3.97 -2.78
CA GLN A 181 2.36 4.17 -3.22
C GLN A 181 1.44 4.50 -2.04
N LEU A 182 1.60 3.79 -0.92
CA LEU A 182 0.85 4.08 0.31
C LEU A 182 1.11 5.50 0.82
N GLN A 183 2.37 5.93 0.82
CA GLN A 183 2.72 7.29 1.22
C GLN A 183 2.13 8.34 0.27
N SER A 184 2.21 8.12 -1.04
CA SER A 184 1.66 9.03 -2.04
C SER A 184 0.15 9.20 -1.89
N GLU A 185 -0.57 8.10 -1.64
CA GLU A 185 -2.01 8.13 -1.43
C GLU A 185 -2.36 8.85 -0.13
N TYR A 186 -1.61 8.57 0.96
CA TYR A 186 -1.79 9.28 2.23
C TYR A 186 -1.58 10.79 2.09
N ASP A 187 -0.50 11.20 1.42
CA ASP A 187 -0.19 12.60 1.18
C ASP A 187 -1.27 13.27 0.32
N HIS A 188 -1.83 12.55 -0.67
CA HIS A 188 -2.95 13.04 -1.46
C HIS A 188 -4.22 13.24 -0.61
N LEU A 189 -4.60 12.26 0.19
CA LEU A 189 -5.79 12.31 1.05
C LEU A 189 -5.71 13.39 2.14
N THR A 190 -4.50 13.75 2.58
CA THR A 190 -4.26 14.76 3.62
C THR A 190 -3.89 16.14 3.09
N SER A 191 -3.77 16.28 1.76
CA SER A 191 -3.50 17.53 1.07
C SER A 191 -4.59 18.58 1.35
N ASP A 192 -4.24 19.87 1.25
CA ASP A 192 -5.22 20.95 1.44
C ASP A 192 -6.42 20.78 0.51
N GLU A 193 -6.19 20.48 -0.78
CA GLU A 193 -7.25 20.31 -1.78
C GLU A 193 -8.24 19.20 -1.42
N SER A 194 -7.75 17.99 -1.14
CA SER A 194 -8.61 16.86 -0.76
C SER A 194 -9.36 17.10 0.55
N VAL A 195 -8.72 17.79 1.51
CA VAL A 195 -9.36 18.17 2.77
C VAL A 195 -10.48 19.19 2.52
N GLU A 196 -10.26 20.19 1.67
CA GLU A 196 -11.27 21.18 1.31
C GLU A 196 -12.47 20.55 0.61
N ASP A 197 -12.20 19.70 -0.40
CA ASP A 197 -13.25 18.97 -1.11
C ASP A 197 -14.05 18.08 -0.16
N GLY A 198 -13.38 17.40 0.77
CA GLY A 198 -14.03 16.60 1.81
C GLY A 198 -14.91 17.43 2.74
N ILE A 199 -14.45 18.61 3.17
CA ILE A 199 -15.24 19.52 4.01
C ILE A 199 -16.49 20.00 3.26
N ILE A 200 -16.33 20.40 1.99
CA ILE A 200 -17.41 20.94 1.16
C ILE A 200 -18.43 19.85 0.83
N ALA A 201 -17.99 18.65 0.44
CA ALA A 201 -18.87 17.55 0.06
C ALA A 201 -19.73 17.05 1.23
N ASN A 202 -19.22 17.13 2.46
CA ASN A 202 -19.96 16.79 3.67
C ASN A 202 -20.80 17.95 4.23
N GLU A 203 -20.80 19.12 3.56
CA GLU A 203 -21.54 20.33 3.94
C GLU A 203 -21.28 20.76 5.40
N TYR A 204 -20.07 20.54 5.90
CA TYR A 204 -19.73 20.85 7.27
C TYR A 204 -19.82 22.36 7.55
N THR A 205 -20.49 22.69 8.63
CA THR A 205 -20.68 24.05 9.11
C THR A 205 -19.67 24.42 10.19
N PHE A 206 -19.24 25.68 10.18
CA PHE A 206 -18.26 26.24 11.10
C PHE A 206 -18.74 27.55 11.70
N THR A 207 -18.25 27.88 12.89
CA THR A 207 -18.35 29.24 13.43
C THR A 207 -17.45 30.20 12.64
N GLU A 208 -17.65 31.52 12.78
CA GLU A 208 -16.81 32.55 12.14
C GLU A 208 -15.30 32.34 12.40
N GLY A 209 -14.97 31.81 13.58
CA GLY A 209 -13.59 31.49 13.97
C GLY A 209 -13.04 30.17 13.44
N GLY A 210 -13.74 29.47 12.55
CA GLY A 210 -13.31 28.21 11.91
C GLY A 210 -13.46 26.96 12.77
N ARG A 211 -14.20 27.02 13.89
CA ARG A 211 -14.49 25.83 14.72
C ARG A 211 -15.69 25.07 14.17
N ARG A 212 -15.56 23.74 14.05
CA ARG A 212 -16.65 22.85 13.66
C ARG A 212 -17.89 23.06 14.54
N PHE A 213 -19.06 23.17 13.91
CA PHE A 213 -20.35 23.33 14.59
C PHE A 213 -21.39 22.36 14.04
N GLY A 214 -21.86 21.41 14.84
CA GLY A 214 -22.85 20.40 14.44
C GLY A 214 -22.33 18.99 14.64
#